data_AF-A0A966U931-F1
#
_entry.id   AF-A0A966U931-F1
#
_cell.length_a   1.000
_cell.length_b   1.000
_cell.length_c   1.000
_cell.angle_alpha   90.00
_cell.angle_beta   90.00
_cell.angle_gamma   90.00
#
_symmetry.space_group_name_H-M   'P 1'
#
loop_
_entity.id
_entity.type
_entity.pdbx_description
1 polymer ?
#
loop_
_entity_poly.entity_id
_entity_poly.type
_entity_poly.pdbx_seq_one_letter_code
_entity_poly.pdbx_strand_id
1 'polypeptide(L)'
;MDLLDLIDLIQALTDGVLFGTTYALIGIGFTLIFGVMHKINLSYAAASIGAAYLSLVLVNLVPAPIVYLGAALAGGVLGWLIYLICFRFIPLENPLATLMSTVGMLLAIEELISHLTLGMPQNYPALFANSNLEFGSFFLRGDLLFIFFLGCAAMFALTMLLKRTKLGLATRAVAQQATAAQLCGMSVSA
;
A
#
# COMPACT_ATOMS: atom_id res chain seq x y z
N MET A 1 13.81 37.80 9.92
CA MET A 1 13.11 36.65 9.32
C MET A 1 11.80 37.23 8.86
N ASP A 2 11.69 37.43 7.56
CA ASP A 2 10.57 38.15 7.00
C ASP A 2 9.30 37.30 7.15
N LEU A 3 8.12 37.93 7.21
CA LEU A 3 6.85 37.22 7.40
C LEU A 3 6.63 36.15 6.32
N LEU A 4 7.16 36.38 5.12
CA LEU A 4 7.16 35.46 3.99
C LEU A 4 8.01 34.20 4.26
N ASP A 5 9.22 34.34 4.80
CA ASP A 5 10.10 33.21 5.14
C ASP A 5 9.44 32.24 6.14
N LEU A 6 8.69 32.79 7.10
CA LEU A 6 8.00 31.99 8.11
C LEU A 6 6.84 31.19 7.49
N ILE A 7 6.13 31.77 6.52
CA ILE A 7 5.02 31.11 5.82
C ILE A 7 5.56 29.98 4.94
N ASP A 8 6.65 30.22 4.21
CA ASP A 8 7.30 29.20 3.39
C ASP A 8 7.81 28.03 4.23
N LEU A 9 8.37 28.31 5.42
CA LEU A 9 8.79 27.27 6.36
C LEU A 9 7.61 26.43 6.86
N ILE A 10 6.50 27.06 7.26
CA ILE A 10 5.29 26.36 7.71
C ILE A 10 4.68 25.52 6.58
N GLN A 11 4.68 26.05 5.36
CA GLN A 11 4.20 25.34 4.18
C GLN A 11 5.07 24.12 3.87
N ALA A 12 6.40 24.27 3.83
CA ALA A 12 7.31 23.16 3.60
C ALA A 12 7.18 22.05 4.67
N LEU A 13 7.00 22.42 5.94
CA LEU A 13 6.75 21.48 7.02
C LEU A 13 5.41 20.76 6.84
N THR A 14 4.36 21.48 6.47
CA THR A 14 3.03 20.91 6.26
C THR A 14 3.02 19.95 5.08
N ASP A 15 3.54 20.39 3.92
CA ASP A 15 3.68 19.55 2.73
C ASP A 15 4.54 18.32 3.02
N GLY A 16 5.63 18.48 3.77
CA GLY A 16 6.48 17.37 4.21
C GLY A 16 5.73 16.32 5.04
N VAL A 17 4.90 16.74 6.00
CA VAL A 17 4.07 15.82 6.80
C VAL A 17 3.02 15.12 5.93
N LEU A 18 2.38 15.86 5.02
CA LEU A 18 1.36 15.31 4.14
C LEU A 18 1.96 14.28 3.16
N PHE A 19 3.08 14.60 2.50
CA PHE A 19 3.81 13.65 1.64
C PHE A 19 4.34 12.46 2.43
N GLY A 20 4.83 12.70 3.66
CA GLY A 20 5.29 11.65 4.57
C GLY A 20 4.23 10.59 4.85
N THR A 21 2.94 10.96 4.80
CA THR A 21 1.85 10.02 5.04
C THR A 21 1.70 8.99 3.92
N THR A 22 1.99 9.36 2.67
CA THR A 22 2.04 8.40 1.56
C THR A 22 3.12 7.35 1.80
N TYR A 23 4.30 7.76 2.25
CA TYR A 23 5.37 6.82 2.62
C TYR A 23 5.01 5.98 3.84
N ALA A 24 4.33 6.57 4.84
CA ALA A 24 3.84 5.85 6.00
C ALA A 24 2.84 4.75 5.60
N LEU A 25 1.91 5.03 4.68
CA LEU A 25 0.97 4.04 4.16
C LEU A 25 1.67 2.86 3.48
N ILE A 26 2.66 3.15 2.62
CA ILE A 26 3.49 2.13 1.97
C ILE A 26 4.22 1.30 3.04
N GLY A 27 4.80 1.96 4.03
CA GLY A 27 5.52 1.33 5.14
C GLY A 27 4.63 0.44 6.01
N ILE A 28 3.41 0.89 6.34
CA ILE A 28 2.47 0.11 7.15
C ILE A 28 2.12 -1.21 6.46
N GLY A 29 1.82 -1.19 5.16
CA GLY A 29 1.51 -2.42 4.42
C GLY A 29 2.72 -3.35 4.29
N PHE A 30 3.90 -2.81 3.97
CA PHE A 30 5.13 -3.60 3.88
C PHE A 30 5.51 -4.24 5.23
N THR A 31 5.45 -3.46 6.32
CA THR A 31 5.76 -3.96 7.68
C THR A 31 4.74 -4.98 8.16
N LEU A 32 3.47 -4.87 7.76
CA LEU A 32 2.45 -5.88 8.07
C LEU A 32 2.76 -7.21 7.38
N ILE A 33 3.06 -7.18 6.07
CA ILE A 33 3.37 -8.39 5.31
C ILE A 33 4.60 -9.08 5.89
N PHE A 34 5.68 -8.32 6.08
CA PHE A 34 6.91 -8.85 6.65
C PHE A 34 6.72 -9.32 8.09
N GLY A 35 6.02 -8.54 8.92
CA GLY A 35 5.84 -8.86 10.34
C GLY A 35 5.00 -10.11 10.61
N VAL A 36 4.16 -10.52 9.65
CA VAL A 36 3.36 -11.75 9.76
C VAL A 36 4.05 -12.93 9.07
N MET A 37 4.58 -12.73 7.86
CA MET A 37 5.12 -13.81 7.04
C MET A 37 6.60 -14.08 7.26
N HIS A 38 7.34 -13.15 7.86
CA HIS A 38 8.80 -13.15 7.97
C HIS A 38 9.52 -13.34 6.62
N LYS A 39 8.88 -12.90 5.54
CA LYS A 39 9.36 -13.01 4.17
C LYS A 39 9.34 -11.63 3.52
N ILE A 40 10.46 -11.24 2.91
CA ILE A 40 10.58 -9.94 2.22
C ILE A 40 9.84 -10.01 0.89
N ASN A 41 9.01 -9.00 0.61
CA ASN A 41 8.33 -8.85 -0.67
C ASN A 41 8.87 -7.64 -1.45
N LEU A 42 9.79 -7.87 -2.38
CA LEU A 42 10.33 -6.80 -3.23
C LEU A 42 9.34 -6.32 -4.31
N SER A 43 8.35 -7.15 -4.67
CA SER A 43 7.31 -6.79 -5.64
C SER A 43 6.22 -5.88 -5.08
N TYR A 44 6.25 -5.53 -3.79
CA TYR A 44 5.16 -4.79 -3.13
C TYR A 44 4.84 -3.43 -3.79
N ALA A 45 5.88 -2.64 -4.10
CA ALA A 45 5.70 -1.34 -4.75
C ALA A 45 5.18 -1.52 -6.19
N ALA A 46 5.76 -2.42 -6.97
CA ALA A 46 5.31 -2.69 -8.33
C ALA A 46 3.88 -3.26 -8.38
N ALA A 47 3.48 -4.11 -7.42
CA ALA A 47 2.11 -4.58 -7.31
C ALA A 47 1.13 -3.44 -7.02
N SER A 48 1.53 -2.47 -6.19
CA SER A 48 0.71 -1.28 -5.89
C SER A 48 0.54 -0.39 -7.14
N ILE A 49 1.61 -0.23 -7.92
CA ILE A 49 1.57 0.49 -9.20
C ILE A 49 0.72 -0.28 -10.23
N GLY A 50 0.94 -1.59 -10.35
CA GLY A 50 0.17 -2.47 -11.23
C GLY A 50 -1.33 -2.45 -10.93
N ALA A 51 -1.71 -2.37 -9.64
CA ALA A 51 -3.09 -2.19 -9.24
C ALA A 51 -3.69 -0.87 -9.73
N ALA A 52 -2.92 0.22 -9.65
CA ALA A 52 -3.33 1.51 -10.20
C ALA A 52 -3.53 1.42 -11.72
N TYR A 53 -2.59 0.83 -12.46
CA TYR A 53 -2.71 0.64 -13.90
C TYR A 53 -3.89 -0.26 -14.30
N LEU A 54 -4.14 -1.36 -13.59
CA LEU A 54 -5.31 -2.22 -13.83
C LEU A 54 -6.61 -1.45 -13.65
N SER A 55 -6.68 -0.57 -12.64
CA SER A 55 -7.88 0.24 -12.42
C SER A 55 -8.11 1.30 -13.49
N LEU A 56 -7.07 1.75 -14.22
CA LEU A 56 -7.22 2.74 -15.29
C LEU A 56 -8.12 2.26 -16.43
N VAL A 57 -8.27 0.95 -16.64
CA VAL A 57 -9.22 0.42 -17.63
C VAL A 57 -10.65 0.90 -17.35
N LEU A 58 -10.98 1.18 -16.09
CA LEU A 58 -12.30 1.65 -15.66
C LEU A 58 -12.50 3.17 -15.84
N VAL A 59 -11.45 3.95 -16.12
CA VAL A 59 -11.49 5.42 -16.08
C VAL A 59 -12.56 6.04 -16.99
N ASN A 60 -12.82 5.43 -18.13
CA ASN A 60 -13.81 5.91 -19.11
C ASN A 60 -15.22 5.32 -18.89
N LEU A 61 -15.37 4.38 -17.95
CA LEU A 61 -16.62 3.65 -17.73
C LEU A 61 -17.34 4.07 -16.45
N VAL A 62 -16.61 4.53 -15.43
CA VAL A 62 -17.15 4.83 -14.10
C VAL A 62 -16.57 6.13 -13.54
N PRO A 63 -17.28 6.81 -12.62
CA PRO A 63 -16.77 8.01 -11.96
C PRO A 63 -15.50 7.72 -11.14
N ALA A 64 -14.67 8.75 -10.98
CA ALA A 64 -13.35 8.66 -10.37
C ALA A 64 -13.31 7.87 -9.04
N PRO A 65 -14.21 8.06 -8.04
CA PRO A 65 -14.17 7.31 -6.79
C PRO A 65 -14.23 5.78 -6.96
N ILE A 66 -14.96 5.30 -7.97
CA ILE A 66 -15.09 3.88 -8.26
C ILE A 66 -13.77 3.32 -8.83
N VAL A 67 -13.03 4.13 -9.59
CA VAL A 67 -11.69 3.77 -10.09
C VAL A 67 -10.72 3.52 -8.93
N TYR A 68 -10.74 4.37 -7.89
CA TYR A 68 -9.90 4.19 -6.70
C TYR A 68 -10.27 2.93 -5.90
N LEU A 69 -11.57 2.62 -5.77
CA LEU A 69 -12.01 1.34 -5.18
C LEU A 69 -11.56 0.15 -6.03
N GLY A 70 -11.62 0.30 -7.35
CA GLY A 70 -11.07 -0.67 -8.30
C GLY A 70 -9.58 -0.91 -8.09
N ALA A 71 -8.79 0.13 -7.84
CA ALA A 71 -7.36 0.00 -7.53
C ALA A 71 -7.13 -0.76 -6.21
N ALA A 72 -7.90 -0.46 -5.17
CA ALA A 72 -7.80 -1.18 -3.89
C ALA A 72 -8.12 -2.67 -4.05
N LEU A 73 -9.18 -3.00 -4.80
CA LEU A 73 -9.54 -4.40 -5.09
C LEU A 73 -8.49 -5.08 -5.97
N ALA A 74 -8.00 -4.42 -7.03
CA ALA A 74 -6.95 -4.94 -7.89
C ALA A 74 -5.66 -5.20 -7.10
N GLY A 75 -5.31 -4.32 -6.15
CA GLY A 75 -4.18 -4.51 -5.24
C GLY A 75 -4.36 -5.72 -4.33
N GLY A 76 -5.56 -5.93 -3.79
CA GLY A 76 -5.88 -7.13 -3.02
C GLY A 76 -5.74 -8.42 -3.84
N VAL A 77 -6.25 -8.42 -5.07
CA VAL A 77 -6.15 -9.56 -6.00
C VAL A 77 -4.70 -9.81 -6.39
N LEU A 78 -3.93 -8.79 -6.76
CA LEU A 78 -2.51 -8.92 -7.07
C LEU A 78 -1.72 -9.43 -5.85
N GLY A 79 -1.97 -8.89 -4.66
CA GLY A 79 -1.35 -9.36 -3.42
C GLY A 79 -1.63 -10.85 -3.15
N TRP A 80 -2.87 -11.29 -3.40
CA TRP A 80 -3.24 -12.69 -3.28
C TRP A 80 -2.57 -13.58 -4.34
N LEU A 81 -2.49 -13.13 -5.59
CA LEU A 81 -1.77 -13.84 -6.66
C LEU A 81 -0.28 -13.97 -6.34
N ILE A 82 0.35 -12.91 -5.85
CA ILE A 82 1.76 -12.93 -5.42
C ILE A 82 1.93 -13.91 -4.25
N TYR A 83 0.98 -13.96 -3.31
CA TYR A 83 0.98 -14.98 -2.26
C TYR A 83 1.00 -16.40 -2.83
N LEU A 84 0.11 -16.71 -3.78
CA LEU A 84 0.04 -18.04 -4.38
C LEU A 84 1.29 -18.40 -5.19
N ILE A 85 1.82 -17.46 -5.96
CA ILE A 85 2.93 -17.73 -6.89
C ILE A 85 4.27 -17.72 -6.16
N CYS A 86 4.53 -16.70 -5.34
CA CYS A 86 5.84 -16.46 -4.75
C CYS A 86 5.99 -17.00 -3.33
N PHE A 87 4.91 -17.06 -2.54
CA PHE A 87 5.03 -17.32 -1.11
C PHE A 87 4.54 -18.71 -0.68
N ARG A 88 3.47 -19.22 -1.31
CA ARG A 88 2.77 -20.44 -0.90
C ARG A 88 3.65 -21.69 -0.97
N PHE A 89 4.44 -21.83 -2.03
CA PHE A 89 5.21 -23.05 -2.30
C PHE A 89 6.64 -23.02 -1.74
N ILE A 90 7.10 -21.87 -1.24
CA ILE A 90 8.48 -21.70 -0.77
C ILE A 90 8.50 -21.86 0.75
N PRO A 91 9.26 -22.81 1.33
CA PRO A 91 9.35 -22.95 2.78
C PRO A 91 10.08 -21.76 3.42
N LEU A 92 9.81 -21.52 4.71
CA LEU A 92 10.42 -20.41 5.45
C LEU A 92 11.95 -20.56 5.58
N GLU A 93 12.47 -21.78 5.55
CA GLU A 93 13.91 -22.08 5.64
C GLU A 93 14.72 -21.54 4.46
N ASN A 94 14.08 -21.18 3.35
CA ASN A 94 14.72 -20.66 2.14
C ASN A 94 14.31 -19.20 1.85
N PRO A 95 14.74 -18.22 2.68
CA PRO A 95 14.37 -16.82 2.49
C PRO A 95 14.92 -16.24 1.18
N LEU A 96 16.09 -16.70 0.73
CA LEU A 96 16.69 -16.29 -0.54
C LEU A 96 15.82 -16.70 -1.75
N ALA A 97 15.25 -17.90 -1.75
CA ALA A 97 14.37 -18.36 -2.82
C ALA A 97 13.10 -17.49 -2.92
N THR A 98 12.56 -17.10 -1.76
CA THR A 98 11.43 -16.17 -1.71
C THR A 98 11.81 -14.81 -2.27
N LEU A 99 12.96 -14.26 -1.85
CA LEU A 99 13.43 -12.97 -2.32
C LEU A 99 13.60 -12.98 -3.84
N MET A 100 14.29 -13.99 -4.39
CA MET A 100 14.47 -14.15 -5.84
C MET A 100 13.14 -14.26 -6.59
N SER A 101 12.17 -15.02 -6.05
CA SER A 101 10.84 -15.12 -6.65
C SER A 101 10.12 -13.77 -6.69
N THR A 102 10.19 -12.99 -5.62
CA THR A 102 9.57 -11.66 -5.58
C THR A 102 10.31 -10.63 -6.45
N VAL A 103 11.62 -10.77 -6.67
CA VAL A 103 12.35 -9.97 -7.68
C VAL A 103 11.88 -10.33 -9.09
N GLY A 104 11.72 -11.62 -9.38
CA GLY A 104 11.15 -12.06 -10.65
C GLY A 104 9.75 -11.48 -10.89
N MET A 105 8.91 -11.47 -9.85
CA MET A 105 7.57 -10.89 -9.93
C MET A 105 7.59 -9.36 -10.05
N LEU A 106 8.51 -8.68 -9.37
CA LEU A 106 8.75 -7.24 -9.51
C LEU A 106 9.01 -6.89 -10.98
N LEU A 107 10.00 -7.53 -11.58
CA LEU A 107 10.37 -7.31 -12.99
C LEU A 107 9.23 -7.68 -13.94
N ALA A 108 8.52 -8.78 -13.68
CA ALA A 108 7.39 -9.20 -14.50
C ALA A 108 6.26 -8.16 -14.50
N ILE A 109 5.94 -7.58 -13.34
CA ILE A 109 4.91 -6.54 -13.24
C ILE A 109 5.38 -5.26 -13.94
N GLU A 110 6.61 -4.82 -13.71
CA GLU A 110 7.16 -3.61 -14.34
C GLU A 110 7.20 -3.73 -15.87
N GLU A 111 7.68 -4.84 -16.41
CA GLU A 111 7.72 -5.09 -17.85
C GLU A 111 6.31 -5.19 -18.44
N LEU A 112 5.38 -5.84 -17.75
CA LEU A 112 4.00 -5.94 -18.21
C LEU A 112 3.33 -4.56 -18.28
N ILE A 113 3.56 -3.69 -17.29
CA ILE A 113 3.07 -2.30 -17.32
C ILE A 113 3.73 -1.52 -18.46
N SER A 114 5.05 -1.63 -18.60
CA SER A 114 5.82 -0.95 -19.65
C SER A 114 5.31 -1.33 -21.05
N HIS A 115 5.10 -2.62 -21.29
CA HIS A 115 4.57 -3.13 -22.56
C HIS A 115 3.13 -2.69 -22.84
N LEU A 116 2.24 -2.77 -21.84
CA LEU A 116 0.84 -2.35 -22.02
C LEU A 116 0.70 -0.84 -22.24
N THR A 117 1.62 -0.06 -21.68
CA THR A 117 1.55 1.40 -21.72
C THR A 117 2.48 2.00 -22.79
N LEU A 118 3.20 1.16 -23.53
CA LEU A 118 4.24 1.57 -24.49
C LEU A 118 5.30 2.49 -23.85
N GLY A 119 5.56 2.32 -22.55
CA GLY A 119 6.48 3.15 -21.77
C GLY A 119 6.02 4.60 -21.54
N MET A 120 4.78 4.97 -21.88
CA MET A 120 4.29 6.35 -21.70
C MET A 120 3.61 6.55 -20.34
N PRO A 121 3.84 7.68 -19.64
CA PRO A 121 3.12 7.96 -18.41
C PRO A 121 1.62 8.16 -18.68
N GLN A 122 0.77 7.57 -17.84
CA GLN A 122 -0.69 7.71 -17.93
C GLN A 122 -1.19 8.61 -16.82
N ASN A 123 -2.16 9.47 -17.15
CA ASN A 123 -2.82 10.32 -16.17
C ASN A 123 -3.87 9.52 -15.40
N TYR A 124 -3.80 9.57 -14.08
CA TYR A 124 -4.83 8.99 -13.21
C TYR A 124 -5.96 9.99 -13.01
N PRO A 125 -7.25 9.56 -12.98
CA PRO A 125 -8.38 10.48 -12.80
C PRO A 125 -8.23 11.25 -11.48
N ALA A 126 -8.22 12.57 -11.56
CA ALA A 126 -8.12 13.42 -10.38
C ALA A 126 -9.43 13.38 -9.57
N LEU A 127 -9.37 12.87 -8.34
CA LEU A 127 -10.52 12.90 -7.42
C LEU A 127 -10.83 14.33 -6.94
N PHE A 128 -9.81 15.19 -6.89
CA PHE A 128 -9.82 16.50 -6.23
C PHE A 128 -9.28 17.61 -7.15
N ALA A 129 -9.65 17.58 -8.44
CA ALA A 129 -9.06 18.42 -9.49
C ALA A 129 -9.07 19.95 -9.21
N ASN A 130 -9.90 20.44 -8.28
CA ASN A 130 -10.04 21.87 -7.96
C ASN A 130 -10.22 22.17 -6.46
N SER A 131 -9.87 21.25 -5.55
CA SER A 131 -10.07 21.47 -4.10
C SER A 131 -8.76 21.83 -3.40
N ASN A 132 -8.08 22.88 -3.89
CA ASN A 132 -6.99 23.47 -3.15
C ASN A 132 -7.59 24.45 -2.12
N LEU A 133 -7.19 24.30 -0.87
CA LEU A 133 -7.60 25.19 0.20
C LEU A 133 -6.56 26.31 0.26
N GLU A 134 -6.92 27.47 -0.28
CA GLU A 134 -6.08 28.66 -0.27
C GLU A 134 -6.45 29.53 0.94
N PHE A 135 -5.49 29.67 1.86
CA PHE A 135 -5.59 30.59 2.99
C PHE A 135 -4.60 31.73 2.77
N GLY A 136 -4.94 32.67 1.88
CA GLY A 136 -4.06 33.79 1.52
C GLY A 136 -2.83 33.29 0.76
N SER A 137 -1.65 33.41 1.37
CA SER A 137 -0.37 32.92 0.80
C SER A 137 -0.05 31.47 1.15
N PHE A 138 -0.87 30.81 1.99
CA PHE A 138 -0.69 29.42 2.36
C PHE A 138 -1.57 28.51 1.50
N PHE A 139 -0.95 27.52 0.85
CA PHE A 139 -1.62 26.63 -0.08
C PHE A 139 -1.66 25.20 0.45
N LEU A 140 -2.87 24.63 0.52
CA LEU A 140 -3.07 23.24 0.90
C LEU A 140 -3.68 22.44 -0.25
N ARG A 141 -2.94 21.42 -0.67
CA ARG A 141 -3.36 20.46 -1.69
C ARG A 141 -4.40 19.48 -1.13
N GLY A 142 -5.61 19.49 -1.70
CA GLY A 142 -6.71 18.63 -1.26
C GLY A 142 -6.42 17.13 -1.41
N ASP A 143 -5.64 16.74 -2.42
CA ASP A 143 -5.22 15.35 -2.63
C ASP A 143 -4.33 14.83 -1.49
N LEU A 144 -3.38 15.66 -1.05
CA LEU A 144 -2.47 15.36 0.06
C LEU A 144 -3.21 15.29 1.40
N LEU A 145 -4.17 16.18 1.65
CA LEU A 145 -5.05 16.13 2.82
C LEU A 145 -5.90 14.85 2.84
N PHE A 146 -6.48 14.48 1.69
CA PHE A 146 -7.26 13.25 1.59
C PHE A 146 -6.40 12.02 1.89
N ILE A 147 -5.20 11.93 1.30
CA ILE A 147 -4.26 10.84 1.58
C ILE A 147 -3.87 10.82 3.06
N PHE A 148 -3.69 11.97 3.68
CA PHE A 148 -3.39 12.09 5.11
C PHE A 148 -4.50 11.46 5.97
N PHE A 149 -5.75 11.89 5.79
CA PHE A 149 -6.88 11.35 6.55
C PHE A 149 -7.13 9.87 6.26
N LEU A 150 -7.00 9.46 4.99
CA LEU A 150 -7.07 8.05 4.60
C LEU A 150 -5.98 7.22 5.28
N GLY A 151 -4.76 7.75 5.36
CA GLY A 151 -3.63 7.14 6.04
C GLY A 151 -3.88 6.96 7.53
N CYS A 152 -4.32 8.00 8.22
CA CYS A 152 -4.70 7.93 9.64
C CYS A 152 -5.84 6.91 9.86
N ALA A 153 -6.87 6.93 9.01
CA ALA A 153 -7.99 6.00 9.09
C ALA A 153 -7.53 4.55 8.87
N ALA A 154 -6.70 4.29 7.87
CA ALA A 154 -6.14 2.97 7.59
C ALA A 154 -5.26 2.46 8.74
N MET A 155 -4.40 3.31 9.30
CA MET A 155 -3.57 2.97 10.46
C MET A 155 -4.41 2.65 11.70
N PHE A 156 -5.44 3.45 11.97
CA PHE A 156 -6.36 3.21 13.08
C PHE A 156 -7.14 1.90 12.88
N ALA A 157 -7.71 1.69 11.68
CA ALA A 157 -8.44 0.48 11.32
C ALA A 157 -7.56 -0.77 11.45
N LEU A 158 -6.34 -0.74 10.92
CA LEU A 158 -5.40 -1.86 11.03
C LEU A 158 -5.01 -2.13 12.48
N THR A 159 -4.75 -1.09 13.28
CA THR A 159 -4.43 -1.24 14.70
C THR A 159 -5.58 -1.88 15.46
N MET A 160 -6.81 -1.44 15.20
CA MET A 160 -8.01 -2.00 15.81
C MET A 160 -8.20 -3.47 15.38
N LEU A 161 -8.01 -3.77 14.10
CA LEU A 161 -8.07 -5.13 13.57
C LEU A 161 -7.07 -6.04 14.28
N LEU A 162 -5.80 -5.64 14.38
CA LEU A 162 -4.76 -6.46 14.99
C LEU A 162 -4.89 -6.63 16.51
N LYS A 163 -5.39 -5.61 17.23
CA LYS A 163 -5.45 -5.61 18.70
C LYS A 163 -6.80 -6.07 19.27
N ARG A 164 -7.91 -5.84 18.56
CA ARG A 164 -9.27 -6.07 19.09
C ARG A 164 -9.99 -7.26 18.45
N THR A 165 -9.50 -7.83 17.35
CA THR A 165 -10.21 -8.94 16.68
C THR A 165 -9.56 -10.29 16.96
N LYS A 166 -10.37 -11.36 16.85
CA LYS A 166 -9.89 -12.76 16.94
C LYS A 166 -8.90 -13.09 15.82
N LEU A 167 -9.11 -12.55 14.62
CA LEU A 167 -8.17 -12.66 13.50
C LEU A 167 -6.81 -12.07 13.88
N GLY A 168 -6.79 -10.83 14.37
CA GLY A 168 -5.55 -10.17 14.81
C GLY A 168 -4.82 -10.93 15.91
N LEU A 169 -5.56 -11.52 16.86
CA LEU A 169 -4.98 -12.37 17.91
C LEU A 169 -4.34 -13.63 17.31
N ALA A 170 -5.05 -14.33 16.42
CA ALA A 170 -4.56 -15.54 15.78
C ALA A 170 -3.33 -15.25 14.91
N THR A 171 -3.38 -14.21 14.08
CA THR A 171 -2.27 -13.78 13.22
C THR A 171 -1.01 -13.49 14.04
N ARG A 172 -1.14 -12.75 15.15
CA ARG A 172 -0.01 -12.46 16.05
C ARG A 172 0.51 -13.71 16.77
N ALA A 173 -0.37 -14.61 17.19
CA ALA A 173 0.03 -15.85 17.84
C ALA A 173 0.84 -16.75 16.89
N VAL A 174 0.37 -16.89 15.64
CA VAL A 174 1.07 -17.65 14.59
C VAL A 174 2.40 -17.00 14.22
N ALA A 175 2.45 -15.66 14.12
CA ALA A 175 3.67 -14.92 13.82
C ALA A 175 4.74 -15.02 14.94
N GLN A 176 4.33 -15.23 16.19
CA GLN A 176 5.23 -15.43 17.33
C GLN A 176 5.74 -16.88 17.42
N GLN A 177 4.83 -17.85 17.45
CA GLN A 177 5.14 -19.28 17.50
C GLN A 177 4.02 -20.10 16.85
N ALA A 178 4.21 -20.42 15.57
CA ALA A 178 3.26 -21.22 14.80
C ALA A 178 2.97 -22.59 15.47
N THR A 179 4.00 -23.25 16.00
CA THR A 179 3.87 -24.57 16.65
C THR A 179 3.01 -24.51 17.92
N ALA A 180 3.22 -23.50 18.78
CA ALA A 180 2.43 -23.32 19.98
C ALA A 180 0.97 -22.95 19.64
N ALA A 181 0.77 -22.12 18.60
CA ALA A 181 -0.55 -21.74 18.15
C ALA A 181 -1.36 -22.96 17.66
N GLN A 182 -0.71 -23.89 16.93
CA GLN A 182 -1.33 -25.16 16.52
C GLN A 182 -1.77 -26.02 17.71
N LEU A 183 -0.93 -26.12 18.76
CA LEU A 183 -1.27 -26.86 19.98
C LEU A 183 -2.46 -26.25 20.73
N CYS A 184 -2.68 -24.95 20.60
CA CYS A 184 -3.86 -24.25 21.13
C CYS A 184 -5.11 -24.38 20.23
N GLY A 185 -5.10 -25.25 19.22
CA GLY A 185 -6.25 -25.51 18.35
C GLY A 185 -6.48 -24.45 17.28
N MET A 186 -5.52 -23.54 17.04
CA MET A 186 -5.60 -22.62 15.90
C MET A 186 -5.23 -23.35 14.62
N SER A 187 -6.10 -23.31 13.62
CA SER A 187 -5.84 -23.92 12.32
C SER A 187 -4.73 -23.15 11.59
N VAL A 188 -3.51 -23.65 11.65
CA VAL A 188 -2.41 -23.18 10.81
C VAL A 188 -2.39 -24.06 9.57
N SER A 189 -3.37 -23.87 8.69
CA SER A 189 -3.37 -24.53 7.38
C SER A 189 -2.30 -23.85 6.54
N ALA A 190 -1.13 -24.48 6.49
CA ALA A 190 0.01 -24.13 5.66
C ALA A 190 -0.37 -24.04 4.18
#